data_AF-A0A5N5Z4R1-F1
#
_entry.id   AF-A0A5N5Z4R1-F1
#
_cell.length_a   1.000
_cell.length_b   1.000
_cell.length_c   1.000
_cell.angle_alpha   90.00
_cell.angle_beta   90.00
_cell.angle_gamma   90.00
#
_symmetry.space_group_name_H-M   'P 1'
#
loop_
_entity.id
_entity.type
_entity.pdbx_description
1 polymer ?
#
loop_
_entity_poly.entity_id
_entity_poly.type
_entity_poly.pdbx_seq_one_letter_code
_entity_poly.pdbx_strand_id
1 'polypeptide(L)'
;MKDRLIKIFSDLNVSSYKVADDLDQVVSQVTIRNILKGKTANPHQSTLDLLADYLCENFKVSRLWLIKGEGEIYLKDDEDYYLEKLGVRFGLDELIKHFENNKEVYFSRSKDLMLYVIEELIKNKEKYFEISEYLRLFIKDSVEQRLEERLAEIKEIGAIVNSQKNK
;
A
#
# COMPACT_ATOMS: atom_id res chain seq x y z
N MET A 1 -10.99 5.17 16.87
CA MET A 1 -10.37 3.82 16.78
C MET A 1 -10.92 2.87 17.85
N LYS A 2 -10.84 3.20 19.15
CA LYS A 2 -11.35 2.36 20.26
C LYS A 2 -12.72 1.71 19.99
N ASP A 3 -13.75 2.50 19.68
CA ASP A 3 -15.11 1.97 19.53
C ASP A 3 -15.24 1.03 18.32
N ARG A 4 -14.45 1.26 17.27
CA ARG A 4 -14.38 0.38 16.09
C ARG A 4 -13.70 -0.94 16.42
N LEU A 5 -12.64 -0.92 17.25
CA LEU A 5 -12.02 -2.15 17.76
C LEU A 5 -13.03 -2.94 18.60
N ILE A 6 -13.71 -2.29 19.54
CA ILE A 6 -14.76 -2.93 20.38
C ILE A 6 -15.81 -3.61 19.49
N LYS A 7 -16.31 -2.89 18.48
CA LYS A 7 -17.28 -3.42 17.53
C LYS A 7 -16.76 -4.69 16.82
N ILE A 8 -15.58 -4.62 16.20
CA ILE A 8 -15.05 -5.73 15.42
C ILE A 8 -14.70 -6.95 16.27
N PHE A 9 -14.10 -6.75 17.44
CA PHE A 9 -13.84 -7.85 18.37
C PHE A 9 -15.12 -8.54 18.85
N SER A 10 -16.22 -7.78 18.99
CA SER A 10 -17.54 -8.33 19.29
C SER A 10 -18.12 -9.09 18.09
N ASP A 11 -18.04 -8.52 16.89
CA ASP A 11 -18.58 -9.11 15.66
C ASP A 11 -17.87 -10.43 15.29
N LEU A 12 -16.54 -10.48 15.45
CA LEU A 12 -15.72 -11.66 15.18
C LEU A 12 -15.71 -12.68 16.33
N ASN A 13 -16.30 -12.35 17.48
CA ASN A 13 -16.34 -13.18 18.68
C ASN A 13 -14.95 -13.69 19.13
N VAL A 14 -13.92 -12.85 19.01
CA VAL A 14 -12.54 -13.23 19.37
C VAL A 14 -12.31 -13.01 20.86
N SER A 15 -11.90 -14.06 21.57
CA SER A 15 -11.66 -13.97 23.01
C SER A 15 -10.40 -13.17 23.34
N SER A 16 -10.45 -12.34 24.39
CA SER A 16 -9.28 -11.59 24.86
C SER A 16 -8.12 -12.46 25.34
N TYR A 17 -8.39 -13.74 25.63
CA TYR A 17 -7.36 -14.73 25.93
C TYR A 17 -6.55 -15.07 24.68
N LYS A 18 -7.25 -15.45 23.60
CA LYS A 18 -6.64 -15.79 22.32
C LYS A 18 -5.77 -14.65 21.80
N VAL A 19 -6.26 -13.42 21.84
CA VAL A 19 -5.47 -12.25 21.37
C VAL A 19 -4.21 -12.06 22.21
N ALA A 20 -4.27 -12.24 23.53
CA ALA A 20 -3.10 -12.09 24.38
C ALA A 20 -2.08 -13.22 24.13
N ASP A 21 -2.55 -14.43 23.85
CA ASP A 21 -1.73 -15.59 23.51
C ASP A 21 -1.04 -15.40 22.16
N ASP A 22 -1.80 -15.04 21.12
CA ASP A 22 -1.29 -14.76 19.76
C ASP A 22 -0.31 -13.57 19.72
N LEU A 23 -0.36 -12.67 20.71
CA LEU A 23 0.55 -11.53 20.88
C LEU A 23 1.65 -11.79 21.91
N ASP A 24 1.96 -13.04 22.26
CA ASP A 24 3.03 -13.42 23.20
C ASP A 24 2.96 -12.67 24.55
N GLN A 25 1.75 -12.38 25.02
CA GLN A 25 1.48 -11.63 26.25
C GLN A 25 2.07 -10.20 26.30
N VAL A 26 2.44 -9.62 25.14
CA VAL A 26 2.87 -8.20 25.04
C VAL A 26 1.81 -7.27 25.64
N VAL A 27 0.53 -7.64 25.49
CA VAL A 27 -0.59 -6.99 26.17
C VAL A 27 -1.36 -8.04 26.96
N SER A 28 -1.52 -7.82 28.27
CA SER A 28 -2.22 -8.78 29.11
C SER A 28 -3.68 -8.99 28.69
N GLN A 29 -4.18 -10.22 28.83
CA GLN A 29 -5.60 -10.56 28.63
C GLN A 29 -6.54 -9.61 29.37
N VAL A 30 -6.20 -9.21 30.60
CA VAL A 30 -7.02 -8.35 31.45
C VAL A 30 -7.11 -6.94 30.85
N THR A 31 -5.98 -6.41 30.37
CA THR A 31 -5.92 -5.12 29.67
C THR A 31 -6.81 -5.14 28.44
N ILE A 32 -6.67 -6.15 27.57
CA ILE A 32 -7.48 -6.30 26.36
C ILE A 32 -8.96 -6.38 26.74
N ARG A 33 -9.32 -7.25 27.69
CA ARG A 33 -10.71 -7.40 28.16
C ARG A 33 -11.30 -6.09 28.66
N ASN A 34 -10.56 -5.29 29.42
CA ASN A 34 -11.04 -4.02 29.94
C ASN A 34 -11.28 -2.99 28.84
N ILE A 35 -10.42 -2.96 27.81
CA ILE A 35 -10.61 -2.14 26.61
C ILE A 35 -11.87 -2.60 25.87
N LEU A 36 -12.00 -3.90 25.58
CA LEU A 36 -13.12 -4.47 24.82
C LEU A 36 -14.48 -4.31 25.53
N LYS A 37 -14.49 -4.29 26.86
CA LYS A 37 -15.70 -4.02 27.67
C LYS A 37 -15.97 -2.53 27.89
N GLY A 38 -15.19 -1.63 27.30
CA GLY A 38 -15.32 -0.18 27.48
C GLY A 38 -14.99 0.31 28.89
N LYS A 39 -14.33 -0.50 29.73
CA LYS A 39 -13.93 -0.13 31.10
C LYS A 39 -12.72 0.81 31.11
N THR A 40 -11.92 0.79 30.06
CA THR A 40 -10.78 1.70 29.89
C THR A 40 -11.21 2.91 29.06
N ALA A 41 -11.32 4.08 29.70
CA ALA A 41 -11.76 5.31 29.04
C ALA A 41 -10.78 5.73 27.92
N ASN A 42 -9.49 5.77 28.25
CA ASN A 42 -8.39 6.20 27.37
C ASN A 42 -7.27 5.13 27.33
N PRO A 43 -7.40 4.10 26.49
CA PRO A 43 -6.32 3.13 26.28
C PRO A 43 -5.10 3.79 25.64
N HIS A 44 -3.90 3.26 25.92
CA HIS A 44 -2.68 3.71 25.23
C HIS A 44 -2.77 3.45 23.73
N GLN A 45 -2.35 4.43 22.93
CA GLN A 45 -2.41 4.33 21.47
C GLN A 45 -1.61 3.13 20.94
N SER A 46 -0.44 2.85 21.51
CA SER A 46 0.36 1.67 21.16
C SER A 46 -0.39 0.35 21.37
N THR A 47 -1.23 0.25 22.40
CA THR A 47 -2.08 -0.92 22.62
C THR A 47 -3.20 -1.00 21.58
N LEU A 48 -3.79 0.14 21.19
CA LEU A 48 -4.82 0.17 20.16
C LEU A 48 -4.26 -0.20 18.78
N ASP A 49 -3.04 0.25 18.48
CA ASP A 49 -2.34 -0.08 17.23
C ASP A 49 -2.01 -1.57 17.17
N LEU A 50 -1.47 -2.16 18.24
CA LEU A 50 -1.23 -3.62 18.31
C LEU A 50 -2.51 -4.44 18.07
N LEU A 51 -3.63 -4.03 18.66
CA LEU A 51 -4.91 -4.69 18.47
C LEU A 51 -5.46 -4.51 17.05
N ALA A 52 -5.22 -3.34 16.43
CA ALA A 52 -5.58 -3.08 15.04
C ALA A 52 -4.75 -3.95 14.10
N ASP A 53 -3.45 -4.07 14.34
CA ASP A 53 -2.52 -4.87 13.54
C ASP A 53 -2.91 -6.34 13.58
N TYR A 54 -3.18 -6.87 14.78
CA TYR A 54 -3.71 -8.22 14.96
C TYR A 54 -4.97 -8.48 14.11
N LEU A 55 -5.92 -7.55 14.10
CA LEU A 55 -7.15 -7.67 13.31
C LEU A 55 -6.90 -7.58 11.80
N CYS A 56 -5.97 -6.73 11.37
CA CYS A 56 -5.60 -6.60 9.96
C CYS A 56 -4.94 -7.88 9.44
N GLU A 57 -4.03 -8.46 10.23
CA GLU A 57 -3.24 -9.64 9.83
C GLU A 57 -4.06 -10.93 9.88
N ASN A 58 -4.90 -11.11 10.90
CA ASN A 58 -5.57 -12.39 11.16
C ASN A 58 -7.01 -12.45 10.63
N PHE A 59 -7.64 -11.28 10.41
CA PHE A 59 -9.08 -11.20 10.08
C PHE A 59 -9.36 -10.30 8.88
N LYS A 60 -8.33 -9.91 8.14
CA LYS A 60 -8.42 -9.07 6.93
C LYS A 60 -9.23 -7.80 7.16
N VAL A 61 -9.16 -7.22 8.35
CA VAL A 61 -9.89 -5.98 8.66
C VAL A 61 -9.14 -4.80 8.03
N SER A 62 -9.88 -3.87 7.44
CA SER A 62 -9.33 -2.67 6.82
C SER A 62 -8.73 -1.72 7.86
N ARG A 63 -7.40 -1.50 7.79
CA ARG A 63 -6.72 -0.51 8.64
C ARG A 63 -7.26 0.89 8.42
N LEU A 64 -7.59 1.26 7.18
CA LEU A 64 -8.18 2.56 6.85
C LEU A 64 -9.53 2.75 7.57
N TRP A 65 -10.36 1.73 7.58
CA TRP A 65 -11.63 1.75 8.31
C TRP A 65 -11.41 1.82 9.84
N LEU A 66 -10.47 1.06 10.40
CA LEU A 66 -10.15 1.12 11.84
C LEU A 66 -9.66 2.50 12.29
N ILE A 67 -8.84 3.18 11.48
CA ILE A 67 -8.26 4.49 11.81
C ILE A 67 -9.23 5.63 11.50
N LYS A 68 -9.84 5.65 10.31
CA LYS A 68 -10.64 6.78 9.81
C LYS A 68 -12.14 6.50 9.79
N GLY A 69 -12.55 5.24 9.68
CA GLY A 69 -13.96 4.86 9.52
C GLY A 69 -14.45 4.95 8.07
N GLU A 70 -13.53 4.98 7.12
CA GLU A 70 -13.81 5.12 5.69
C GLU A 70 -13.61 3.79 4.97
N GLY A 71 -14.45 3.53 3.96
CA GLY A 71 -14.39 2.33 3.13
C GLY A 71 -15.05 1.09 3.76
N GLU A 72 -14.76 -0.08 3.17
CA GLU A 72 -15.25 -1.38 3.63
C GLU A 72 -14.55 -1.81 4.92
N ILE A 73 -15.30 -2.55 5.75
CA ILE A 73 -14.80 -3.07 7.04
C ILE A 73 -13.78 -4.19 6.82
N TYR A 74 -14.13 -5.14 5.95
CA TYR A 74 -13.33 -6.30 5.62
C TYR A 74 -12.72 -6.12 4.24
N LEU A 75 -11.44 -6.44 4.12
CA LEU A 75 -10.76 -6.56 2.85
C LEU A 75 -11.29 -7.81 2.16
N LYS A 76 -11.57 -7.69 0.88
CA LYS A 76 -11.97 -8.80 0.01
C LYS A 76 -10.82 -9.81 -0.13
N ASP A 77 -11.16 -11.08 -0.27
CA ASP A 77 -10.19 -12.11 -0.59
C ASP A 77 -9.74 -11.99 -2.05
N ASP A 78 -8.55 -12.49 -2.38
CA ASP A 78 -8.08 -12.53 -3.78
C ASP A 78 -9.10 -13.27 -4.68
N GLU A 79 -9.80 -14.27 -4.11
CA GLU A 79 -10.89 -15.02 -4.75
C GLU A 79 -12.15 -14.17 -5.05
N ASP A 80 -12.35 -13.06 -4.33
CA ASP A 80 -13.48 -12.15 -4.55
C ASP A 80 -13.22 -11.15 -5.68
N TYR A 81 -11.98 -11.03 -6.15
CA TYR A 81 -11.62 -10.18 -7.28
C TYR A 81 -11.69 -10.99 -8.57
N TYR A 82 -12.90 -11.05 -9.14
CA TYR A 82 -13.13 -11.65 -10.45
C TYR A 82 -13.84 -10.70 -11.40
N LEU A 83 -13.61 -10.91 -12.69
CA LEU A 83 -14.38 -10.27 -13.76
C LEU A 83 -15.16 -11.35 -14.49
N GLU A 84 -16.49 -11.22 -14.54
CA GLU A 84 -17.34 -12.15 -15.27
C GLU A 84 -17.71 -11.56 -16.63
N LYS A 85 -17.36 -12.26 -17.71
CA LYS A 85 -17.67 -11.84 -19.08
C LYS A 85 -18.12 -13.03 -19.90
N LEU A 86 -19.29 -12.90 -20.54
CA LEU A 86 -19.92 -13.98 -21.34
C LEU A 86 -20.08 -15.30 -20.56
N GLY A 87 -20.33 -15.21 -19.24
CA GLY A 87 -20.51 -16.39 -18.37
C GLY A 87 -19.21 -17.08 -17.93
N VAL A 88 -18.05 -16.50 -18.26
CA VAL A 88 -16.74 -16.99 -17.79
C VAL A 88 -16.21 -16.03 -16.72
N ARG A 89 -15.75 -16.60 -15.60
CA ARG A 89 -15.09 -15.85 -14.52
C ARG A 89 -13.58 -15.89 -14.72
N PHE A 90 -12.97 -14.71 -14.70
CA PHE A 90 -11.52 -14.54 -14.69
C PHE A 90 -11.09 -14.10 -13.30
N GLY A 91 -10.26 -14.90 -12.64
CA GLY A 91 -9.74 -14.59 -11.30
C GLY A 91 -8.67 -13.49 -11.33
N LEU A 92 -8.32 -12.95 -10.16
CA LEU A 92 -7.34 -11.87 -10.03
C LEU A 92 -6.00 -12.20 -10.69
N ASP A 93 -5.46 -13.40 -10.44
CA ASP A 93 -4.19 -13.85 -11.03
C ASP A 93 -4.22 -13.87 -12.56
N GLU A 94 -5.34 -14.33 -13.14
CA GLU A 94 -5.52 -14.38 -14.58
C GLU A 94 -5.64 -12.96 -15.16
N LEU A 95 -6.34 -12.07 -14.46
CA LEU A 95 -6.49 -10.67 -14.84
C LEU A 95 -5.15 -9.93 -14.77
N ILE A 96 -4.37 -10.13 -13.71
CA ILE A 96 -3.02 -9.58 -13.56
C ILE A 96 -2.14 -10.08 -14.68
N LYS A 97 -2.07 -11.39 -14.89
CA LYS A 97 -1.26 -11.99 -15.96
C LYS A 97 -1.68 -11.48 -17.34
N HIS A 98 -2.99 -11.34 -17.57
CA HIS A 98 -3.49 -10.77 -18.81
C HIS A 98 -3.07 -9.30 -18.97
N PHE A 99 -3.21 -8.50 -17.91
CA PHE A 99 -2.77 -7.11 -17.91
C PHE A 99 -1.27 -7.00 -18.19
N GLU A 100 -0.42 -7.75 -17.49
CA GLU A 100 1.03 -7.72 -17.65
C GLU A 100 1.48 -8.06 -19.08
N ASN A 101 0.81 -9.04 -19.70
CA ASN A 101 1.08 -9.47 -21.07
C ASN A 101 0.58 -8.47 -22.13
N ASN A 102 -0.38 -7.60 -21.77
CA ASN A 102 -1.05 -6.70 -22.73
C ASN A 102 -0.96 -5.21 -22.35
N LYS A 103 -0.17 -4.85 -21.33
CA LYS A 103 -0.08 -3.49 -20.75
C LYS A 103 0.25 -2.42 -21.78
N GLU A 104 1.15 -2.70 -22.72
CA GLU A 104 1.50 -1.78 -23.81
C GLU A 104 0.29 -1.40 -24.65
N VAL A 105 -0.57 -2.38 -24.97
CA VAL A 105 -1.80 -2.15 -25.73
C VAL A 105 -2.79 -1.33 -24.92
N TYR A 106 -2.96 -1.62 -23.62
CA TYR A 106 -3.84 -0.85 -22.75
C TYR A 106 -3.39 0.60 -22.61
N PHE A 107 -2.11 0.81 -22.36
CA PHE A 107 -1.51 2.13 -22.18
C PHE A 107 -1.52 2.95 -23.48
N SER A 108 -1.31 2.32 -24.64
CA SER A 108 -1.44 3.01 -25.93
C SER A 108 -2.86 3.48 -26.22
N ARG A 109 -3.87 2.77 -25.69
CA ARG A 109 -5.29 3.07 -25.89
C ARG A 109 -5.87 4.00 -24.83
N SER A 110 -5.29 4.06 -23.64
CA SER A 110 -5.75 4.91 -22.53
C SER A 110 -4.57 5.57 -21.82
N LYS A 111 -4.36 6.86 -22.12
CA LYS A 111 -3.39 7.70 -21.40
C LYS A 111 -3.77 7.89 -19.94
N ASP A 112 -5.07 7.98 -19.65
CA ASP A 112 -5.57 8.16 -18.28
C ASP A 112 -5.23 6.96 -17.40
N LEU A 113 -5.35 5.74 -17.94
CA LEU A 113 -4.93 4.52 -17.24
C LEU A 113 -3.42 4.53 -16.94
N MET A 114 -2.60 4.92 -17.93
CA MET A 114 -1.16 5.03 -17.75
C MET A 114 -0.83 6.04 -16.65
N LEU A 115 -1.44 7.23 -16.67
CA LEU A 115 -1.26 8.27 -15.67
C LEU A 115 -1.67 7.79 -14.27
N TYR A 116 -2.82 7.13 -14.15
CA TYR A 116 -3.28 6.57 -12.89
C TYR A 116 -2.28 5.56 -12.29
N VAL A 117 -1.75 4.64 -13.11
CA VAL A 117 -0.73 3.68 -12.66
C VAL A 117 0.54 4.39 -12.20
N ILE A 118 0.98 5.42 -12.93
CA ILE A 118 2.16 6.23 -12.55
C ILE A 118 1.90 6.94 -11.21
N GLU A 119 0.74 7.55 -11.03
CA GLU A 119 0.38 8.23 -9.78
C GLU A 119 0.38 7.27 -8.60
N GLU A 120 -0.19 6.08 -8.76
CA GLU A 120 -0.19 5.05 -7.72
C GLU A 120 1.22 4.55 -7.39
N LEU A 121 2.10 4.41 -8.39
CA LEU A 121 3.51 4.11 -8.17
C LEU A 121 4.22 5.22 -7.37
N ILE A 122 3.97 6.49 -7.69
CA ILE A 122 4.58 7.63 -7.00
C ILE A 122 4.10 7.71 -5.55
N LYS A 123 2.79 7.57 -5.30
CA LYS A 123 2.22 7.62 -3.94
C LYS A 123 2.76 6.52 -3.06
N ASN A 124 3.00 5.33 -3.62
CA ASN A 124 3.45 4.16 -2.87
C ASN A 124 4.96 3.90 -3.01
N LYS A 125 5.74 4.88 -3.51
CA LYS A 125 7.16 4.71 -3.82
C LYS A 125 7.96 4.15 -2.64
N GLU A 126 7.77 4.65 -1.43
CA GLU A 126 8.55 4.23 -0.25
C GLU A 126 8.42 2.72 0.00
N LYS A 127 7.20 2.19 -0.12
CA LYS A 127 6.91 0.76 -0.02
C LYS A 127 7.59 -0.06 -1.12
N TYR A 128 7.57 0.42 -2.37
CA TYR A 128 8.22 -0.28 -3.48
C TYR A 128 9.75 -0.23 -3.38
N PHE A 129 10.30 0.88 -2.91
CA PHE A 129 11.72 1.01 -2.61
C PHE A 129 12.10 0.00 -1.54
N GLU A 130 11.36 -0.12 -0.43
CA GLU A 130 11.64 -1.09 0.63
C GLU A 130 11.69 -2.54 0.13
N ILE A 131 10.79 -2.92 -0.77
CA ILE A 131 10.63 -4.31 -1.24
C ILE A 131 11.57 -4.67 -2.39
N SER A 132 12.07 -3.70 -3.18
CA SER A 132 12.87 -3.98 -4.38
C SER A 132 14.17 -3.16 -4.45
N GLU A 133 15.30 -3.85 -4.19
CA GLU A 133 16.65 -3.32 -4.40
C GLU A 133 16.92 -3.01 -5.88
N TYR A 134 16.37 -3.82 -6.79
CA TYR A 134 16.50 -3.60 -8.23
C TYR A 134 15.80 -2.31 -8.69
N LEU A 135 14.59 -2.03 -8.19
CA LEU A 135 13.87 -0.79 -8.51
C LEU A 135 14.62 0.44 -7.98
N ARG A 136 15.21 0.31 -6.78
CA ARG A 136 16.10 1.31 -6.18
C ARG A 136 17.27 1.66 -7.09
N LEU A 137 17.98 0.64 -7.56
CA LEU A 137 19.14 0.79 -8.44
C LEU A 137 18.74 1.33 -9.82
N PHE A 138 17.67 0.80 -10.41
CA PHE A 138 17.18 1.23 -11.72
C PHE A 138 16.77 2.71 -11.75
N ILE A 139 16.07 3.20 -10.73
CA ILE A 139 15.69 4.62 -10.64
C ILE A 139 16.94 5.49 -10.47
N LYS A 140 17.89 5.05 -9.63
CA LYS A 140 19.15 5.77 -9.43
C LYS A 140 19.93 5.90 -10.74
N ASP A 141 20.13 4.80 -11.47
CA ASP A 141 20.84 4.77 -12.75
C ASP A 141 20.12 5.61 -13.82
N SER A 142 18.79 5.53 -13.90
CA SER A 142 18.01 6.32 -14.87
C SER A 142 18.06 7.82 -14.59
N VAL A 143 18.08 8.22 -13.32
CA VAL A 143 18.24 9.63 -12.91
C VAL A 143 19.67 10.10 -13.18
N GLU A 144 20.68 9.29 -12.88
CA GLU A 144 22.09 9.60 -13.16
C GLU A 144 22.32 9.78 -14.66
N GLN A 145 21.83 8.87 -15.51
CA GLN A 145 21.94 9.01 -16.97
C GLN A 145 21.27 10.29 -17.49
N ARG A 146 20.06 10.63 -17.02
CA ARG A 146 19.39 11.87 -17.42
C ARG A 146 20.14 13.13 -16.96
N LEU A 147 20.77 13.08 -15.79
CA LEU A 147 21.59 14.18 -15.30
C LEU A 147 22.86 14.34 -16.14
N GLU A 148 23.50 13.23 -16.53
CA GLU A 148 24.67 13.23 -17.41
C GLU A 148 24.34 13.79 -18.80
N GLU A 149 23.24 13.34 -19.41
CA GLU A 149 22.74 13.88 -20.68
C GLU A 149 22.49 15.39 -20.58
N ARG A 150 21.82 15.85 -19.50
CA ARG A 150 21.55 17.27 -19.30
C ARG A 150 22.81 18.10 -19.07
N LEU A 151 23.79 17.56 -18.36
CA LEU A 151 25.09 18.18 -18.15
C LEU A 151 25.89 18.27 -19.45
N ALA A 152 25.80 17.27 -20.31
CA ALA A 152 26.41 17.29 -21.64
C ALA A 152 25.78 18.37 -22.53
N GLU A 153 24.45 18.47 -22.59
CA GLU A 153 23.74 19.53 -23.31
C GLU A 153 24.16 20.93 -22.83
N ILE A 154 24.23 21.15 -21.51
CA ILE A 154 24.63 22.44 -20.94
C ILE A 154 26.09 22.80 -21.29
N LYS A 155 26.99 21.81 -21.31
CA LYS A 155 28.39 22.01 -21.71
C LYS A 155 28.50 22.40 -23.19
N GLU A 156 27.75 21.76 -24.07
CA GLU A 156 27.72 22.12 -25.50
C GLU A 156 27.21 23.55 -25.71
N ILE A 157 26.13 23.94 -25.02
CA ILE A 157 25.60 25.31 -25.07
C ILE A 157 26.63 26.31 -24.56
N GLY A 158 27.30 26.02 -23.44
CA GLY A 158 28.36 26.88 -22.89
C GLY A 158 29.56 27.04 -23.82
N ALA A 159 29.94 25.98 -24.53
CA ALA A 159 31.02 26.00 -25.52
C ALA A 159 30.66 26.88 -26.73
N ILE A 160 29.41 26.77 -27.22
CA ILE A 160 28.90 27.59 -28.33
C ILE A 160 28.90 29.09 -27.94
N VAL A 161 28.41 29.42 -26.75
CA VAL A 161 28.37 30.82 -26.26
C VAL A 161 29.78 31.41 -26.11
N ASN A 162 30.76 30.63 -25.64
CA ASN A 162 32.14 31.09 -25.52
C ASN A 162 32.84 31.25 -26.89
N SER A 163 32.51 30.41 -27.88
CA SER A 163 33.02 30.56 -29.25
C SER A 163 32.47 31.80 -29.99
N GLN A 164 31.26 32.24 -29.63
CA GLN A 164 30.66 33.46 -30.18
C GLN A 164 31.16 34.74 -29.52
N LYS A 165 31.60 34.69 -28.26
CA LYS A 165 32.24 35.83 -27.57
C LYS A 165 33.68 36.13 -28.02
N ASN A 166 34.35 35.15 -28.63
CA ASN A 166 35.73 35.26 -29.10
C ASN A 166 35.86 35.53 -30.62
N LYS A 167 34.76 35.91 -31.28
CA LYS A 167 34.72 36.48 -32.64
C LYS A 167 34.37 37.96 -32.56
#